data_AF-A0A2H6AL55-F1
#
_entry.id   AF-A0A2H6AL55-F1
#
_cell.length_a   1.000
_cell.length_b   1.000
_cell.length_c   1.000
_cell.angle_alpha   90.00
_cell.angle_beta   90.00
_cell.angle_gamma   90.00
#
_symmetry.space_group_name_H-M   'P 1'
#
loop_
_entity.id
_entity.type
_entity.pdbx_description
1 polymer ?
#
loop_
_entity_poly.entity_id
_entity_poly.type
_entity_poly.pdbx_seq_one_letter_code
_entity_poly.pdbx_strand_id
1 'polypeptide(L)'
;MDLMTFIGKSSEANIGKAIREFSFRPPRVEIVEERENLVKAYVSTSEGGNFAVMLSEDTASCGCRDNFQKGEICKHILVLVFHLIKERNP
;
A
#
# COMPACT_ATOMS: atom_id res chain seq x y z
N MET A 1 -1.35 4.96 -14.15
CA MET A 1 -1.76 4.14 -12.97
C MET A 1 -2.94 4.78 -12.21
N ASP A 2 -4.08 4.08 -12.11
CA ASP A 2 -5.25 4.51 -11.32
C ASP A 2 -5.20 3.91 -9.89
N LEU A 3 -5.05 4.78 -8.89
CA LEU A 3 -4.96 4.38 -7.48
C LEU A 3 -6.29 3.85 -6.91
N MET A 4 -7.42 4.30 -7.45
CA MET A 4 -8.76 3.91 -6.95
C MET A 4 -9.07 2.45 -7.27
N THR A 5 -8.53 1.92 -8.37
CA THR A 5 -8.68 0.52 -8.75
C THR A 5 -8.15 -0.43 -7.66
N PHE A 6 -7.06 -0.08 -6.97
CA PHE A 6 -6.53 -0.91 -5.87
C PHE A 6 -7.44 -0.93 -4.66
N ILE A 7 -8.08 0.21 -4.34
CA ILE A 7 -9.07 0.30 -3.27
C ILE A 7 -10.30 -0.54 -3.61
N GLY A 8 -10.80 -0.42 -4.84
CA GLY A 8 -11.97 -1.19 -5.31
C GLY A 8 -11.76 -2.71 -5.35
N LYS A 9 -10.52 -3.18 -5.55
CA LYS A 9 -10.14 -4.60 -5.51
C LYS A 9 -9.88 -5.13 -4.09
N SER A 10 -9.95 -4.29 -3.06
CA SER A 10 -9.59 -4.65 -1.68
C SER A 10 -10.79 -5.07 -0.84
N SER A 11 -10.56 -5.97 0.13
CA SER A 11 -11.56 -6.29 1.14
C SER A 11 -11.73 -5.17 2.16
N GLU A 12 -12.95 -4.99 2.67
CA GLU A 12 -13.27 -4.01 3.72
C GLU A 12 -12.37 -4.19 4.96
N ALA A 13 -12.05 -5.44 5.31
CA ALA A 13 -11.15 -5.75 6.40
C ALA A 13 -9.73 -5.19 6.19
N ASN A 14 -9.18 -5.29 4.97
CA ASN A 14 -7.85 -4.76 4.67
C ASN A 14 -7.84 -3.23 4.57
N ILE A 15 -8.93 -2.63 4.07
CA ILE A 15 -9.16 -1.18 4.10
C ILE A 15 -9.16 -0.68 5.54
N GLY A 16 -9.98 -1.30 6.41
CA GLY A 16 -10.06 -0.94 7.82
C GLY A 16 -8.72 -1.08 8.55
N LYS A 17 -7.95 -2.14 8.27
CA LYS A 17 -6.59 -2.30 8.82
C LYS A 17 -5.65 -1.18 8.36
N ALA A 18 -5.65 -0.84 7.07
CA ALA A 18 -4.80 0.21 6.52
C ALA A 18 -5.14 1.58 7.11
N ILE A 19 -6.43 1.93 7.22
CA ILE A 19 -6.89 3.19 7.83
C ILE A 19 -6.42 3.30 9.29
N ARG A 20 -6.53 2.21 10.07
CA ARG A 20 -6.09 2.21 11.48
C ARG A 20 -4.61 2.54 11.65
N GLU A 21 -3.74 2.16 10.71
CA GLU A 21 -2.32 2.53 10.77
C GLU A 21 -2.15 4.06 10.85
N PHE A 22 -2.94 4.82 10.08
CA PHE A 22 -2.88 6.29 10.10
C PHE A 22 -3.48 6.93 11.35
N SER A 23 -4.28 6.20 12.15
CA SER A 23 -4.93 6.73 13.35
C SER A 23 -4.07 6.65 14.62
N PHE A 24 -3.18 5.66 14.74
CA PHE A 24 -2.41 5.45 15.97
C PHE A 24 -0.98 5.97 15.87
N ARG A 25 -0.24 5.53 14.84
CA ARG A 25 1.12 5.97 14.56
C ARG A 25 1.26 6.03 13.04
N PRO A 26 1.45 7.22 12.45
CA PRO A 26 1.51 7.35 11.01
C PRO A 26 2.51 6.36 10.42
N PRO A 27 2.11 5.54 9.43
CA PRO A 27 3.02 4.64 8.77
C PRO A 27 4.11 5.46 8.07
N ARG A 28 5.31 4.89 7.97
CA ARG A 28 6.40 5.48 7.19
C ARG A 28 6.39 4.86 5.79
N VAL A 29 6.45 5.71 4.77
CA VAL A 29 6.58 5.29 3.38
C VAL A 29 7.88 5.87 2.83
N GLU A 30 8.69 5.04 2.22
CA GLU A 30 9.93 5.42 1.55
C GLU A 30 9.87 4.96 0.10
N ILE A 31 9.63 5.89 -0.83
CA ILE A 31 9.61 5.61 -2.27
C ILE A 31 11.06 5.41 -2.73
N VAL A 32 11.34 4.24 -3.31
CA VAL A 32 12.68 3.89 -3.83
C VAL A 32 12.77 4.04 -5.34
N GLU A 33 11.63 3.94 -6.04
CA GLU A 33 11.55 4.11 -7.49
C GLU A 33 10.15 4.57 -7.87
N GLU A 34 10.06 5.63 -8.66
CA GLU A 34 8.81 6.11 -9.24
C GLU A 34 9.01 6.41 -10.72
N ARG A 35 8.21 5.77 -11.56
CA ARG A 35 8.08 5.98 -13.01
C ARG A 35 6.60 6.11 -13.35
N GLU A 36 6.29 6.50 -14.58
CA GLU A 36 4.92 6.73 -15.06
C GLU A 36 3.91 5.64 -14.64
N ASN A 37 4.30 4.36 -14.76
CA ASN A 37 3.45 3.22 -14.44
C ASN A 37 4.04 2.25 -13.39
N LEU A 38 4.95 2.73 -12.55
CA LEU A 38 5.59 1.90 -11.53
C LEU A 38 5.93 2.74 -10.29
N VAL A 39 5.51 2.27 -9.12
CA VAL A 39 5.98 2.76 -7.82
C VAL A 39 6.50 1.59 -7.01
N LYS A 40 7.73 1.70 -6.51
CA LYS A 40 8.28 0.79 -5.50
C LYS A 40 8.55 1.59 -4.23
N ALA A 41 8.16 1.02 -3.10
CA ALA A 41 8.39 1.66 -1.81
C ALA A 41 8.64 0.63 -0.71
N TYR A 42 9.30 1.07 0.36
CA TYR A 42 9.24 0.40 1.65
C TYR A 42 8.13 1.02 2.50
N VAL A 43 7.28 0.18 3.08
CA VAL A 43 6.19 0.59 3.96
C VAL A 43 6.45 0.02 5.35
N SER A 44 6.57 0.92 6.34
CA SER A 44 6.69 0.58 7.75
C SER A 44 5.37 0.87 8.48
N THR A 45 4.77 -0.15 9.06
CA THR A 45 3.53 -0.05 9.84
C THR A 45 3.80 -0.25 11.34
N SER A 46 2.75 -0.16 12.15
CA SER A 46 2.81 -0.44 13.59
C SER A 46 3.27 -1.88 13.94
N GLU A 47 3.28 -2.81 12.98
CA GLU A 47 3.77 -4.18 13.15
C GLU A 47 5.31 -4.29 13.23
N GLY A 48 6.05 -3.20 13.05
CA GLY A 48 7.50 -3.15 13.27
C GLY A 48 8.36 -3.74 12.13
N GLY A 49 7.75 -4.07 11.00
CA GLY A 49 8.44 -4.52 9.78
C GLY A 49 8.45 -3.50 8.65
N ASN A 50 9.49 -3.53 7.81
CA ASN A 50 9.55 -2.81 6.54
C ASN A 50 9.17 -3.76 5.40
N PHE A 51 8.04 -3.49 4.75
CA PHE A 51 7.55 -4.30 3.64
C PHE A 51 7.89 -3.64 2.32
N ALA A 52 8.58 -4.39 1.44
CA ALA A 52 8.72 -3.99 0.04
C ALA A 52 7.36 -4.11 -0.65
N VAL A 53 6.87 -2.99 -1.17
CA VAL A 53 5.60 -2.86 -1.87
C VAL A 53 5.88 -2.33 -3.27
N MET A 54 5.23 -2.92 -4.27
CA MET A 54 5.27 -2.47 -5.65
C MET A 54 3.84 -2.26 -6.16
N LEU A 55 3.61 -1.13 -6.81
CA LEU A 55 2.42 -0.84 -7.61
C LEU A 55 2.84 -0.68 -9.06
N SER A 56 2.12 -1.30 -9.97
CA SER A 56 2.19 -1.03 -11.40
C SER A 56 0.78 -0.73 -11.92
N GLU A 57 0.62 -0.55 -13.23
CA GLU A 57 -0.65 -0.11 -13.83
C GLU A 57 -1.89 -0.90 -13.36
N ASP A 58 -1.78 -2.23 -13.26
CA ASP A 58 -2.90 -3.10 -12.85
C ASP A 58 -2.57 -4.12 -11.75
N THR A 59 -1.30 -4.20 -11.36
CA THR A 59 -0.83 -5.20 -10.40
C THR A 59 -0.15 -4.56 -9.22
N ALA A 60 -0.32 -5.18 -8.05
CA ALA A 60 0.38 -4.80 -6.84
C ALA A 60 0.96 -6.04 -6.19
N SER A 61 2.15 -5.90 -5.61
CA SER A 61 2.79 -6.94 -4.84
C SER A 61 3.32 -6.39 -3.52
N CYS A 62 3.35 -7.26 -2.52
CA CYS A 62 3.90 -6.97 -1.21
C CYS A 62 4.62 -8.20 -0.69
N GLY A 63 5.79 -8.01 -0.07
CA GLY A 63 6.53 -9.10 0.59
C GLY A 63 5.88 -9.66 1.86
N CYS A 64 4.60 -9.38 2.13
CA CYS A 64 3.91 -9.89 3.31
C CYS A 64 3.18 -11.20 3.02
N ARG A 65 2.93 -11.97 4.08
CA ARG A 65 2.24 -13.27 3.99
C ARG A 65 0.85 -13.17 3.37
N ASP A 66 0.10 -12.12 3.68
CA ASP A 66 -1.27 -11.92 3.17
C ASP A 66 -1.31 -11.81 1.64
N ASN A 67 -0.42 -11.00 1.06
CA ASN A 67 -0.35 -10.86 -0.40
C ASN A 67 0.19 -12.14 -1.06
N PHE A 68 1.23 -12.75 -0.47
CA PHE A 68 1.87 -13.95 -1.03
C PHE A 68 0.95 -15.20 -1.02
N GLN A 69 0.17 -15.40 0.04
CA GLN A 69 -0.64 -16.62 0.20
C GLN A 69 -2.07 -16.49 -0.32
N LYS A 70 -2.65 -15.29 -0.31
CA LYS A 70 -4.06 -15.08 -0.68
C LYS A 70 -4.25 -14.35 -2.01
N GLY A 71 -3.18 -13.77 -2.57
CA GLY A 71 -3.28 -12.92 -3.76
C GLY A 71 -4.10 -11.64 -3.55
N GLU A 72 -4.43 -11.31 -2.30
CA GLU A 72 -5.24 -10.15 -1.96
C GLU A 72 -4.39 -8.87 -1.92
N ILE A 73 -5.05 -7.74 -2.18
CA ILE A 73 -4.51 -6.43 -1.85
C ILE A 73 -4.46 -6.31 -0.32
N CYS A 74 -3.24 -6.35 0.23
CA CYS A 74 -3.01 -6.31 1.67
C CYS A 74 -2.98 -4.86 2.18
N LYS A 75 -3.00 -4.70 3.51
CA LYS A 75 -2.96 -3.38 4.15
C LYS A 75 -1.73 -2.55 3.77
N HIS A 76 -0.57 -3.16 3.52
CA HIS A 76 0.67 -2.44 3.16
C HIS A 76 0.58 -1.78 1.78
N ILE A 77 -0.04 -2.48 0.82
CA ILE A 77 -0.36 -1.93 -0.50
C ILE A 77 -1.28 -0.73 -0.34
N LEU A 78 -2.34 -0.87 0.47
CA LEU A 78 -3.30 0.21 0.72
C LEU A 78 -2.68 1.42 1.42
N VAL A 79 -1.76 1.20 2.36
CA VAL A 79 -1.01 2.29 3.00
C VAL A 79 -0.21 3.10 1.97
N LEU A 80 0.47 2.43 1.04
CA LEU A 80 1.17 3.11 -0.05
C LEU A 80 0.18 3.87 -0.96
N VAL A 81 -0.95 3.24 -1.32
CA VAL A 81 -2.00 3.87 -2.13
C VAL A 81 -2.54 5.14 -1.47
N PHE A 82 -2.89 5.08 -0.18
CA PHE A 82 -3.38 6.23 0.58
C PHE A 82 -2.33 7.34 0.72
N HIS A 83 -1.06 6.97 0.93
CA HIS A 83 0.04 7.91 0.94
C HIS A 83 0.15 8.65 -0.41
N LEU A 84 0.16 7.93 -1.53
CA LEU A 84 0.22 8.54 -2.86
C LEU A 84 -0.99 9.42 -3.18
N ILE A 85 -2.20 9.03 -2.77
CA ILE A 85 -3.41 9.86 -2.93
C ILE A 85 -3.23 11.18 -2.19
N LYS A 86 -2.76 11.14 -0.94
CA LYS A 86 -2.53 12.32 -0.11
C LYS A 86 -1.47 13.25 -0.72
N GLU A 87 -0.31 12.72 -1.12
CA GLU A 87 0.78 13.55 -1.66
C GLU A 87 0.43 14.16 -3.04
N ARG A 88 -0.40 13.48 -3.83
CA ARG A 88 -0.80 13.95 -5.18
C ARG A 88 -2.04 14.84 -5.17
N ASN A 89 -2.81 14.88 -4.08
CA ASN A 89 -3.99 15.72 -3.89
C ASN A 89 -3.90 16.47 -2.55
N PRO A 90 -3.00 17.47 -2.45
CA PRO A 90 -2.77 18.22 -1.21
C PRO A 90 -3.94 19.12 -0.81
#